data_AF-A0A2W4PP91-F1
#
_entry.id   AF-A0A2W4PP91-F1
#
_cell.length_a   1.000
_cell.length_b   1.000
_cell.length_c   1.000
_cell.angle_alpha   90.00
_cell.angle_beta   90.00
_cell.angle_gamma   90.00
#
_symmetry.space_group_name_H-M   'P 1'
#
loop_
_entity.id
_entity.type
_entity.pdbx_description
1 polymer ?
#
loop_
_entity_poly.entity_id
_entity_poly.type
_entity_poly.pdbx_seq_one_letter_code
_entity_poly.pdbx_strand_id
1 'polypeptide(L)'
;MLPLGPAIIIVMDPPMVRAAALVYRMPDGLGWVEPGYWDEYPPSSPQWHQFAGEVTDTENGVMLRSPDQVLLVLDADRVAGTGQDDPEAQAVIAQLRLRFRELGTSFAEERERLAAQVGATG
;
A
#
# COMPACT_ATOMS: atom_id res chain seq x y z
N MET A 1 -7.86 -13.23 -6.60
CA MET A 1 -8.25 -12.03 -5.83
C MET A 1 -7.65 -10.83 -6.51
N LEU A 2 -8.44 -9.78 -6.77
CA LEU A 2 -7.88 -8.53 -7.31
C LEU A 2 -7.18 -7.78 -6.18
N PRO A 3 -6.02 -7.16 -6.43
CA PRO A 3 -5.37 -6.34 -5.43
C PRO A 3 -6.25 -5.15 -5.06
N LEU A 4 -6.24 -4.75 -3.78
CA LEU A 4 -6.91 -3.54 -3.28
C LEU A 4 -6.37 -2.27 -3.96
N GLY A 5 -5.19 -2.38 -4.59
CA GLY A 5 -4.52 -1.32 -5.32
C GLY A 5 -3.24 -0.88 -4.62
N PRO A 6 -2.59 0.15 -5.16
CA PRO A 6 -1.59 0.90 -4.43
C PRO A 6 -2.22 1.55 -3.20
N ALA A 7 -1.52 1.45 -2.09
CA ALA A 7 -2.04 1.83 -0.78
C ALA A 7 -0.93 2.40 0.09
N ILE A 8 -1.33 3.04 1.17
CA ILE A 8 -0.43 3.40 2.26
C ILE A 8 -0.65 2.43 3.39
N ILE A 9 0.45 1.89 3.89
CA ILE A 9 0.46 1.02 5.06
C ILE A 9 0.94 1.86 6.23
N ILE A 10 0.09 2.02 7.23
CA ILE A 10 0.45 2.60 8.52
C ILE A 10 0.63 1.44 9.50
N VAL A 11 1.87 1.19 9.91
CA VAL A 11 2.18 0.33 11.06
C VAL A 11 1.97 1.18 12.30
N MET A 12 1.17 0.70 13.27
CA MET A 12 0.79 1.50 14.43
C MET A 12 1.80 1.45 15.58
N ASP A 13 2.60 0.37 15.70
CA ASP A 13 3.58 0.20 16.78
C ASP A 13 4.81 -0.64 16.32
N PRO A 14 6.00 -0.03 16.21
CA PRO A 14 6.22 1.42 16.23
C PRO A 14 5.51 2.11 15.04
N PRO A 15 5.06 3.37 15.21
CA PRO A 15 4.41 4.12 14.14
C PRO A 15 5.36 4.29 12.95
N MET A 16 4.92 3.84 11.77
CA MET A 16 5.71 3.91 10.55
C MET A 16 4.81 3.88 9.32
N VAL A 17 5.12 4.71 8.34
CA VAL A 17 4.38 4.77 7.07
C VAL A 17 5.18 4.07 5.96
N ARG A 18 4.53 3.21 5.19
CA ARG A 18 5.10 2.52 4.03
C ARG A 18 4.20 2.66 2.80
N ALA A 19 4.81 2.61 1.62
CA ALA A 19 4.09 2.53 0.37
C ALA A 19 3.86 1.07 -0.04
N ALA A 20 2.66 0.76 -0.51
CA ALA A 20 2.37 -0.48 -1.21
C ALA A 20 1.97 -0.17 -2.65
N ALA A 21 2.59 -0.84 -3.61
CA ALA A 21 2.17 -0.82 -5.01
C ALA A 21 0.95 -1.73 -5.23
N LEU A 22 0.86 -2.81 -4.46
CA LEU A 22 -0.23 -3.78 -4.49
C LEU A 22 -0.49 -4.29 -3.08
N VAL A 23 -1.76 -4.38 -2.70
CA VAL A 23 -2.17 -5.10 -1.48
C VAL A 23 -3.14 -6.21 -1.82
N TYR A 24 -2.94 -7.38 -1.24
CA TYR A 24 -3.76 -8.58 -1.40
C TYR A 24 -4.37 -8.95 -0.06
N ARG A 25 -5.68 -9.23 -0.06
CA ARG A 25 -6.27 -10.03 1.01
C ARG A 25 -5.82 -11.47 0.82
N MET A 26 -5.38 -12.08 1.91
CA MET A 26 -4.99 -13.48 2.00
C MET A 26 -5.99 -14.21 2.92
N PRO A 27 -6.15 -15.54 2.81
CA PRO A 27 -7.06 -16.28 3.68
C PRO A 27 -6.80 -16.08 5.18
N ASP A 28 -5.55 -15.80 5.55
CA ASP A 28 -5.06 -15.66 6.92
C ASP A 28 -4.52 -14.26 7.24
N GLY A 29 -4.69 -13.27 6.35
CA GLY A 29 -4.17 -11.92 6.60
C GLY A 29 -4.04 -11.04 5.36
N LEU A 30 -2.94 -10.28 5.28
CA LEU A 30 -2.64 -9.38 4.17
C LEU A 30 -1.24 -9.64 3.62
N GLY A 31 -1.09 -9.48 2.31
CA GLY A 31 0.20 -9.38 1.64
C GLY A 31 0.31 -8.09 0.85
N TRP A 32 1.49 -7.50 0.74
CA TRP A 32 1.70 -6.36 -0.14
C TRP A 32 3.08 -6.37 -0.80
N VAL A 33 3.17 -5.64 -1.91
CA VAL A 33 4.42 -5.35 -2.59
C VAL A 33 4.83 -3.92 -2.27
N GLU A 34 5.94 -3.74 -1.57
CA GLU A 34 6.60 -2.44 -1.40
C GLU A 34 7.39 -2.15 -2.68
N PRO A 35 7.15 -1.02 -3.36
CA PRO A 35 7.82 -0.72 -4.61
C PRO A 35 9.28 -0.30 -4.37
N GLY A 36 10.20 -0.83 -5.16
CA GLY A 36 11.63 -0.48 -5.06
C GLY A 36 11.95 1.00 -5.35
N TYR A 37 11.09 1.69 -6.10
CA TYR A 37 11.21 3.13 -6.36
C TYR A 37 10.81 4.01 -5.17
N TRP A 38 10.44 3.40 -4.03
CA TRP A 38 10.21 4.09 -2.76
C TRP A 38 11.51 4.59 -2.14
N ASP A 39 12.62 3.86 -2.34
CA ASP A 39 13.91 4.22 -1.75
C ASP A 39 14.64 5.31 -2.54
N GLU A 40 15.51 6.06 -1.84
CA GLU A 40 16.43 7.01 -2.46
C GLU A 40 17.30 6.33 -3.53
N TYR A 41 17.74 7.10 -4.53
CA TYR A 41 18.50 6.54 -5.64
C TYR A 41 19.85 5.95 -5.16
N PRO A 42 20.18 4.69 -5.50
CA PRO A 42 19.45 3.82 -6.43
C PRO A 42 18.23 3.14 -5.78
N PRO A 43 17.10 3.06 -6.50
CA PRO A 43 15.90 2.38 -6.00
C PRO A 43 16.23 0.92 -5.65
N SER A 44 15.71 0.44 -4.53
CA SER A 44 15.87 -0.96 -4.14
C SER A 44 15.07 -1.88 -5.07
N SER A 45 15.22 -3.19 -4.85
CA SER A 45 14.33 -4.16 -5.49
C SER A 45 12.98 -4.16 -4.76
N PRO A 46 11.84 -4.29 -5.47
CA PRO A 46 10.54 -4.46 -4.85
C PRO A 46 10.54 -5.59 -3.82
N GLN A 47 9.88 -5.38 -2.68
CA GLN A 47 9.84 -6.35 -1.59
C GLN A 47 8.41 -6.87 -1.36
N TRP A 48 8.29 -8.17 -1.11
CA TRP A 48 7.04 -8.78 -0.69
C TRP A 48 6.97 -8.85 0.83
N HIS A 49 5.84 -8.42 1.37
CA HIS A 49 5.52 -8.49 2.79
C HIS A 49 4.24 -9.29 2.97
N GLN A 50 4.17 -10.14 3.99
CA GLN A 50 2.96 -10.87 4.35
C GLN A 50 2.85 -10.93 5.87
N PHE A 51 1.64 -10.68 6.36
CA PHE A 51 1.33 -10.73 7.77
C PHE A 51 0.02 -11.47 7.97
N ALA A 52 0.04 -12.40 8.93
CA ALA A 52 -1.16 -13.08 9.38
C ALA A 52 -1.90 -12.22 10.40
N GLY A 53 -3.23 -12.27 10.38
CA GLY A 53 -4.07 -11.52 11.31
C GLY A 53 -5.52 -11.41 10.86
N GLU A 54 -6.35 -10.86 11.73
CA GLU A 54 -7.74 -10.57 11.41
C GLU A 54 -7.81 -9.32 10.53
N VAL A 55 -8.45 -9.43 9.36
CA VAL A 55 -8.62 -8.33 8.41
C VAL A 55 -10.05 -7.82 8.42
N THR A 56 -10.23 -6.55 8.79
CA THR A 56 -11.53 -5.87 8.83
C THR A 56 -11.57 -4.71 7.84
N ASP A 57 -12.67 -4.54 7.12
CA ASP A 57 -12.89 -3.34 6.31
C ASP A 57 -13.04 -2.09 7.18
N THR A 58 -12.54 -0.97 6.67
CA THR A 58 -12.73 0.36 7.23
C THR A 58 -13.33 1.27 6.17
N GLU A 59 -13.73 2.49 6.54
CA GLU A 59 -14.26 3.48 5.59
C GLU A 59 -13.29 3.75 4.43
N ASN A 60 -11.98 3.77 4.71
CA ASN A 60 -10.94 4.22 3.79
C ASN A 60 -9.98 3.12 3.34
N GLY A 61 -10.25 1.86 3.67
CA GLY A 61 -9.42 0.73 3.29
C GLY A 61 -9.64 -0.49 4.19
N VAL A 62 -8.57 -1.09 4.68
CA VAL A 62 -8.63 -2.27 5.56
C VAL A 62 -7.68 -2.14 6.74
N MET A 63 -8.02 -2.78 7.86
CA MET A 63 -7.17 -2.89 9.02
C MET A 63 -6.83 -4.36 9.24
N LEU A 64 -5.55 -4.67 9.46
CA LEU A 64 -5.11 -5.96 9.94
C LEU A 64 -4.71 -5.84 11.41
N ARG A 65 -5.24 -6.73 12.24
CA ARG A 65 -4.81 -6.91 13.63
C ARG A 65 -4.15 -8.26 13.78
N SER A 66 -2.86 -8.26 14.12
CA SER A 66 -2.13 -9.44 14.56
C SER A 66 -1.82 -9.32 16.06
N PRO A 67 -1.33 -10.40 16.71
CA PRO A 67 -0.92 -10.32 18.11
C PRO A 67 0.16 -9.26 18.38
N ASP A 68 1.02 -9.01 17.40
CA ASP A 68 2.24 -8.20 17.58
C ASP A 68 2.13 -6.80 16.95
N GLN A 69 1.16 -6.56 16.06
CA GLN A 69 1.05 -5.28 15.37
C GLN A 69 -0.37 -5.02 14.82
N VAL A 70 -0.68 -3.75 14.63
CA VAL A 70 -1.86 -3.29 13.88
C VAL A 70 -1.37 -2.57 12.64
N LEU A 71 -1.91 -2.98 11.48
CA LEU A 71 -1.67 -2.34 10.19
C LEU A 71 -2.96 -1.69 9.71
N LEU A 72 -2.89 -0.43 9.30
CA LEU A 72 -3.95 0.22 8.56
C LEU A 72 -3.50 0.38 7.11
N VAL A 73 -4.24 -0.25 6.19
CA VAL A 73 -4.03 -0.12 4.75
C VAL A 73 -5.07 0.85 4.24
N LEU A 74 -4.60 2.00 3.78
CA LEU A 74 -5.45 3.05 3.25
C LEU A 74 -5.33 3.11 1.74
N ASP A 75 -6.46 3.15 1.05
CA ASP A 75 -6.50 3.34 -0.39
C ASP A 75 -5.96 4.74 -0.74
N ALA A 76 -4.86 4.80 -1.49
CA ALA A 76 -4.14 6.04 -1.78
C ALA A 76 -5.01 7.07 -2.55
N ASP A 77 -6.02 6.62 -3.29
CA ASP A 77 -6.99 7.51 -3.96
C ASP A 77 -7.99 8.10 -2.95
N ARG A 78 -8.28 7.39 -1.86
CA ARG A 78 -9.23 7.80 -0.82
C ARG A 78 -8.63 8.64 0.29
N VAL A 79 -7.32 8.54 0.57
CA VAL A 79 -6.70 9.30 1.68
C VAL A 79 -6.68 10.82 1.45
N ALA A 80 -6.85 11.30 0.21
CA ALA A 80 -7.09 12.72 -0.01
C ALA A 80 -8.47 13.15 0.49
N GLY A 81 -8.54 13.53 1.76
CA GLY A 81 -9.72 14.12 2.37
C GLY A 81 -10.17 13.47 3.68
N THR A 82 -9.48 12.45 4.19
CA THR A 82 -9.95 11.68 5.35
C THR A 82 -9.71 12.34 6.71
N GLY A 83 -9.07 13.51 6.75
CA GLY A 83 -8.83 14.23 8.02
C GLY A 83 -8.01 13.43 9.04
N GLN A 84 -7.34 12.35 8.63
CA GLN A 84 -6.26 11.77 9.43
C GLN A 84 -5.09 12.74 9.33
N ASP A 85 -5.02 13.64 10.31
CA ASP A 85 -4.01 14.68 10.52
C ASP A 85 -2.62 14.09 10.84
N ASP A 86 -2.20 13.03 10.13
CA ASP A 86 -0.84 12.53 10.18
C ASP A 86 -0.03 13.20 9.04
N PRO A 87 0.84 14.19 9.35
CA PRO A 87 1.62 14.88 8.34
C PRO A 87 2.58 13.95 7.60
N GLU A 88 3.01 12.87 8.22
CA GLU A 88 3.91 11.88 7.61
C GLU A 88 3.14 11.08 6.56
N ALA A 89 1.94 10.61 6.87
CA ALA A 89 1.07 9.95 5.89
C ALA A 89 0.77 10.88 4.70
N GLN A 90 0.48 12.17 4.95
CA GLN A 90 0.24 13.15 3.88
C GLN A 90 1.48 13.41 3.00
N ALA A 91 2.67 13.48 3.61
CA ALA A 91 3.93 13.63 2.88
C ALA A 91 4.20 12.41 1.97
N VAL A 92 3.94 11.21 2.48
CA VAL A 92 4.07 9.94 1.73
C VAL A 92 3.10 9.91 0.53
N ILE A 93 1.83 10.30 0.71
CA ILE A 93 0.87 10.42 -0.40
C ILE A 93 1.38 11.40 -1.45
N ALA A 94 1.87 12.56 -1.02
CA ALA A 94 2.35 13.60 -1.93
C ALA A 94 3.54 13.11 -2.76
N GLN A 95 4.49 12.40 -2.15
CA GLN A 95 5.63 11.79 -2.84
C GLN A 95 5.19 10.71 -3.84
N LEU A 96 4.28 9.81 -3.44
CA LEU A 96 3.73 8.80 -4.35
C LEU A 96 3.04 9.42 -5.56
N ARG A 97 2.24 10.47 -5.35
CA ARG A 97 1.58 11.22 -6.43
C ARG A 97 2.57 11.92 -7.35
N LEU A 98 3.62 12.51 -6.80
CA LEU A 98 4.68 13.11 -7.61
C LEU A 98 5.36 12.04 -8.47
N ARG A 99 5.67 10.89 -7.89
CA ARG A 99 6.34 9.80 -8.60
C ARG A 99 5.48 9.23 -9.73
N PHE A 100 4.19 9.05 -9.51
CA PHE A 100 3.27 8.61 -10.57
C PHE A 100 3.14 9.63 -11.69
N ARG A 101 3.13 10.92 -11.35
CA ARG A 101 3.21 12.00 -12.35
C ARG A 101 4.50 11.93 -13.17
N GLU A 102 5.65 11.71 -12.55
CA GLU A 102 6.94 11.57 -13.25
C GLU A 102 6.98 10.35 -14.18
N LEU A 103 6.37 9.24 -13.74
CA LEU A 103 6.26 8.01 -14.54
C LEU A 103 5.19 8.09 -15.63
N GLY A 104 4.37 9.15 -15.66
CA GLY A 104 3.26 9.29 -16.59
C GLY A 104 2.18 8.23 -16.40
N THR A 105 1.96 7.77 -15.16
CA THR A 105 0.99 6.74 -14.77
C THR A 105 0.05 7.25 -13.69
N SER A 106 -1.01 6.50 -13.41
CA SER A 106 -1.95 6.72 -12.32
C SER A 106 -2.02 5.51 -11.39
N PHE A 107 -2.62 5.68 -10.20
CA PHE A 107 -2.86 4.56 -9.27
C PHE A 107 -3.68 3.44 -9.92
N ALA A 108 -4.68 3.79 -10.74
CA ALA A 108 -5.49 2.82 -11.47
C ALA A 108 -4.69 2.07 -12.55
N GLU A 109 -3.91 2.78 -13.36
CA GLU A 109 -3.09 2.19 -14.42
C GLU A 109 -1.99 1.29 -13.86
N GLU A 110 -1.35 1.69 -12.75
CA GLU A 110 -0.32 0.89 -12.09
C GLU A 110 -0.92 -0.38 -11.47
N ARG A 111 -2.11 -0.28 -10.87
CA ARG A 111 -2.88 -1.44 -10.39
C ARG A 111 -3.18 -2.41 -11.52
N GLU A 112 -3.66 -1.92 -12.67
CA GLU A 112 -3.99 -2.74 -13.83
C GLU A 112 -2.73 -3.39 -14.43
N ARG A 113 -1.65 -2.61 -14.61
CA ARG A 113 -0.35 -3.09 -15.12
C ARG A 113 0.20 -4.22 -14.25
N LEU A 114 0.20 -4.03 -12.93
CA LEU A 114 0.72 -5.00 -11.98
C LEU A 114 -0.21 -6.21 -11.82
N ALA A 115 -1.53 -6.02 -11.82
CA ALA A 115 -2.49 -7.12 -11.82
C ALA A 115 -2.33 -8.02 -13.06
N ALA A 116 -2.06 -7.43 -14.23
CA ALA A 116 -1.77 -8.19 -15.45
C ALA A 116 -0.46 -8.98 -15.35
N GLN A 117 0.57 -8.43 -14.70
CA GLN A 117 1.85 -9.13 -14.49
C GLN A 117 1.73 -10.30 -13.52
N VAL A 118 0.96 -10.16 -12.44
CA VAL A 118 0.75 -11.22 -11.43
C VAL A 118 -0.26 -12.28 -11.93
N GLY A 119 -1.21 -11.91 -12.79
CA GLY A 119 -2.12 -12.85 -13.44
C GLY A 119 -1.49 -13.68 -14.57
N ALA A 120 -0.37 -13.23 -15.14
CA ALA A 120 0.36 -13.94 -16.19
C ALA A 120 1.34 -15.00 -15.66
N THR A 121 1.55 -15.06 -14.34
CA THR A 121 2.39 -16.06 -13.66
C THR A 121 1.59 -17.17 -12.98
N GLY A 122 0.27 -17.25 -13.22
CA GLY A 122 -0.63 -18.30 -12.75
C GLY A 122 -1.01 -19.31 -13.83
#